data_AF-A0A952R894-F1
#
_entry.id   AF-A0A952R894-F1
#
_cell.length_a   1.000
_cell.length_b   1.000
_cell.length_c   1.000
_cell.angle_alpha   90.00
_cell.angle_beta   90.00
_cell.angle_gamma   90.00
#
_symmetry.space_group_name_H-M   'P 1'
#
loop_
_entity.id
_entity.type
_entity.pdbx_description
1 polymer ?
#
loop_
_entity_poly.entity_id
_entity_poly.type
_entity_poly.pdbx_seq_one_letter_code
_entity_poly.pdbx_strand_id
1 'polypeptide(L)'
;MSIPYAICGAMALNEYGYQRMTANVDVLLTPAGLESFKTAWLGRGYVEKFPGSKGFHDTEHNVMIDVLLTGEYPGDGKPKAVSFPDPEAVAIRGERGALLPAHALIELKLASGMTANHRLKDLADVQELIKHASLPRTLGEELDPSVRERYFELWDAAQITDPE
;
A
#
# COMPACT_ATOMS: atom_id res chain seq x y z
N MET A 1 15.80 13.82 13.85
CA MET A 1 15.62 12.35 13.81
C MET A 1 14.99 12.01 12.47
N SER A 2 15.56 11.08 11.71
CA SER A 2 14.96 10.63 10.44
C SER A 2 14.25 9.31 10.71
N ILE A 3 12.95 9.22 10.41
CA ILE A 3 12.17 7.99 10.49
C ILE A 3 11.93 7.53 9.04
N PRO A 4 12.53 6.43 8.58
CA PRO A 4 12.23 5.88 7.26
C PRO A 4 10.74 5.52 7.16
N TYR A 5 10.13 5.89 6.03
CA TYR A 5 8.73 5.63 5.77
C TYR A 5 8.50 5.46 4.26
N ALA A 6 7.36 4.87 3.91
CA ALA A 6 6.83 4.90 2.55
C ALA A 6 5.31 5.14 2.58
N ILE A 7 4.82 6.02 1.72
CA ILE A 7 3.39 6.18 1.45
C ILE A 7 2.93 5.01 0.57
N CYS A 8 1.83 4.39 0.98
CA CYS A 8 1.26 3.19 0.39
C CYS A 8 -0.18 3.46 -0.10
N GLY A 9 -0.90 2.37 -0.41
CA GLY A 9 -2.34 2.41 -0.57
C GLY A 9 -2.80 3.30 -1.71
N ALA A 10 -3.91 4.01 -1.49
CA ALA A 10 -4.55 4.82 -2.54
C ALA A 10 -3.71 6.03 -2.97
N MET A 11 -2.97 6.66 -2.05
CA MET A 11 -2.12 7.79 -2.41
C MET A 11 -0.96 7.36 -3.32
N ALA A 12 -0.38 6.18 -3.08
CA ALA A 12 0.63 5.62 -3.97
C ALA A 12 0.04 5.27 -5.35
N LEU A 13 -1.18 4.68 -5.41
CA LEU A 13 -1.87 4.44 -6.69
C LEU A 13 -2.05 5.72 -7.52
N ASN A 14 -2.43 6.82 -6.85
CA ASN A 14 -2.65 8.10 -7.51
C ASN A 14 -1.39 8.62 -8.20
N GLU A 15 -0.23 8.44 -7.58
CA GLU A 15 1.07 8.83 -8.14
C GLU A 15 1.52 7.88 -9.27
N TYR A 16 1.03 6.63 -9.31
CA TYR A 16 1.33 5.65 -10.36
C TYR A 16 0.33 5.62 -11.53
N GLY A 17 -0.61 6.55 -11.59
CA GLY A 17 -1.47 6.76 -12.76
C GLY A 17 -2.92 6.28 -12.61
N TYR A 18 -3.29 5.64 -11.51
CA TYR A 18 -4.70 5.35 -11.21
C TYR A 18 -5.21 6.25 -10.07
N GLN A 19 -5.82 7.36 -10.46
CA GLN A 19 -6.33 8.36 -9.52
C GLN A 19 -7.71 7.98 -8.97
N ARG A 20 -7.79 7.81 -7.65
CA ARG A 20 -9.05 7.63 -6.93
C ARG A 20 -9.07 8.44 -5.62
N MET A 21 -10.27 8.72 -5.14
CA MET A 21 -10.48 9.37 -3.84
C MET A 21 -10.16 8.40 -2.68
N THR A 22 -9.54 8.94 -1.63
CA THR A 22 -9.29 8.24 -0.36
C THR A 22 -9.48 9.20 0.80
N ALA A 23 -9.95 8.70 1.94
CA ALA A 23 -10.17 9.49 3.16
C ALA A 23 -9.04 9.31 4.20
N ASN A 24 -8.19 8.31 3.99
CA ASN A 24 -7.08 7.96 4.86
C ASN A 24 -5.77 7.84 4.06
N VAL A 25 -4.66 7.90 4.80
CA VAL A 25 -3.30 7.73 4.30
C VAL A 25 -2.72 6.45 4.88
N ASP A 26 -2.21 5.57 4.04
CA ASP A 26 -1.47 4.38 4.47
C ASP A 26 0.03 4.70 4.50
N VAL A 27 0.70 4.49 5.63
CA VAL A 27 2.14 4.73 5.81
C VAL A 27 2.81 3.46 6.32
N LEU A 28 3.82 3.00 5.59
CA LEU A 28 4.69 1.91 5.98
C LEU A 28 5.84 2.42 6.87
N LEU A 29 6.01 1.80 8.04
CA LEU A 29 7.08 2.05 8.99
C LEU A 29 7.71 0.74 9.46
N THR A 30 8.92 0.82 10.02
CA THR A 30 9.43 -0.25 10.87
C THR A 30 8.81 -0.17 12.27
N PRO A 31 8.80 -1.26 13.07
CA PRO A 31 8.35 -1.19 14.46
C PRO A 31 9.10 -0.13 15.29
N ALA A 32 10.43 -0.04 15.12
CA ALA A 32 11.24 0.99 15.78
C ALA A 32 10.90 2.41 15.28
N GLY A 33 10.58 2.55 13.99
CA GLY A 33 10.11 3.80 13.40
C GLY A 33 8.78 4.27 13.97
N LEU A 34 7.84 3.34 14.19
CA LEU A 34 6.56 3.62 14.84
C LEU A 34 6.76 4.13 16.27
N GLU A 35 7.58 3.46 17.09
CA GLU A 35 7.86 3.90 18.47
C GLU A 35 8.55 5.27 18.52
N SER A 36 9.47 5.49 17.59
CA SER A 36 10.16 6.78 17.42
C SER A 36 9.17 7.88 17.06
N PHE A 37 8.24 7.61 16.13
CA PHE A 37 7.20 8.55 15.74
C PHE A 37 6.29 8.87 16.92
N LYS A 38 5.83 7.84 17.64
CA LYS A 38 4.95 8.00 18.79
C LYS A 38 5.57 8.88 19.87
N THR A 39 6.83 8.61 20.21
CA THR A 39 7.60 9.37 21.20
C THR A 39 7.74 10.84 20.83
N ALA A 40 7.97 11.12 19.54
CA ALA A 40 8.19 12.47 19.06
C ALA A 40 6.88 13.27 18.93
N TRP A 41 5.81 12.64 18.43
CA TRP A 41 4.67 13.37 17.84
C TRP A 41 3.31 13.14 18.52
N LEU A 42 3.14 12.11 19.36
CA LEU A 42 1.88 11.97 20.09
C LEU A 42 1.66 13.16 21.03
N GLY A 43 0.47 13.74 20.97
CA GLY A 43 0.11 14.99 21.67
C GLY A 43 0.67 16.26 21.03
N ARG A 44 1.36 16.16 19.88
CA ARG A 44 1.89 17.30 19.11
C ARG A 44 1.32 17.32 17.70
N GLY A 45 -0.01 17.38 17.60
CA GLY A 45 -0.73 17.33 16.33
C GLY A 45 -1.20 15.92 15.94
N TYR A 46 -0.69 14.87 16.59
CA TYR A 46 -1.12 13.49 16.35
C TYR A 46 -1.67 12.84 17.62
N VAL A 47 -2.73 12.06 17.47
CA VAL A 47 -3.25 11.16 18.52
C VAL A 47 -3.38 9.74 17.96
N GLU A 48 -3.33 8.73 18.82
CA GLU A 48 -3.67 7.37 18.39
C GLU A 48 -5.15 7.30 18.01
N LYS A 49 -5.50 6.48 16.99
CA LYS A 49 -6.91 6.28 16.61
C LYS A 49 -7.77 5.76 17.77
N PHE A 50 -7.16 4.93 18.60
CA PHE A 50 -7.66 4.41 19.86
C PHE A 50 -6.45 3.96 20.69
N PRO A 51 -6.57 3.82 22.03
CA PRO A 51 -5.44 3.45 22.88
C PRO A 51 -4.73 2.18 22.41
N GLY A 52 -3.43 2.28 22.14
CA GLY A 52 -2.59 1.18 21.65
C GLY A 52 -2.67 0.91 20.15
N SER A 53 -3.39 1.74 19.38
CA SER A 53 -3.44 1.62 17.93
C SER A 53 -2.05 1.85 17.31
N LYS A 54 -1.78 1.20 16.17
CA LYS A 54 -0.63 1.55 15.31
C LYS A 54 -0.88 2.85 14.56
N GLY A 55 -2.14 3.09 14.19
CA GLY A 55 -2.54 4.23 13.37
C GLY A 55 -2.77 5.51 14.17
N PHE A 56 -2.80 6.62 13.45
CA PHE A 56 -2.94 7.95 14.00
C PHE A 56 -4.13 8.71 13.43
N HIS A 57 -4.53 9.75 14.14
CA HIS A 57 -5.32 10.86 13.62
C HIS A 57 -4.45 12.11 13.69
N ASP A 58 -4.23 12.72 12.53
CA ASP A 58 -3.68 14.07 12.42
C ASP A 58 -4.80 15.06 12.79
N THR A 59 -4.63 15.70 13.93
CA THR A 59 -5.60 16.63 14.52
C THR A 59 -5.58 18.01 13.86
N GLU A 60 -4.52 18.36 13.13
CA GLU A 60 -4.40 19.63 12.41
C GLU A 60 -5.15 19.57 11.08
N HIS A 61 -4.94 18.50 10.32
CA HIS A 61 -5.55 18.32 8.99
C HIS A 61 -6.80 17.45 9.00
N ASN A 62 -7.16 16.89 10.15
CA ASN A 62 -8.27 15.95 10.31
C ASN A 62 -8.16 14.71 9.40
N VAL A 63 -6.96 14.12 9.33
CA VAL A 63 -6.65 12.98 8.45
C VAL A 63 -6.38 11.72 9.27
N MET A 64 -6.97 10.61 8.84
CA MET A 64 -6.70 9.30 9.43
C MET A 64 -5.48 8.66 8.76
N ILE A 65 -4.53 8.19 9.55
CA ILE A 65 -3.29 7.57 9.09
C ILE A 65 -3.27 6.11 9.55
N ASP A 66 -3.34 5.18 8.60
CA ASP A 66 -3.14 3.76 8.85
C ASP A 66 -1.66 3.40 8.75
N VAL A 67 -1.11 2.82 9.82
CA VAL A 67 0.30 2.40 9.84
C VAL A 67 0.39 0.91 9.51
N LEU A 68 1.16 0.61 8.48
CA LEU A 68 1.57 -0.72 8.08
C LEU A 68 2.99 -0.96 8.63
N LEU A 69 3.25 -2.15 9.17
CA LEU A 69 4.56 -2.46 9.75
C LEU A 69 5.34 -3.44 8.91
N THR A 70 6.63 -3.16 8.73
CA THR A 70 7.58 -4.08 8.10
C THR A 70 7.50 -5.48 8.71
N GLY A 71 7.46 -6.50 7.85
CA GLY A 71 7.37 -7.91 8.22
C GLY A 71 5.95 -8.40 8.54
N GLU A 72 4.95 -7.51 8.66
CA GLU A 72 3.55 -7.94 8.74
C GLU A 72 3.01 -8.32 7.36
N TYR A 73 1.82 -8.93 7.34
CA TYR A 73 1.25 -9.50 6.12
C TYR A 73 -0.02 -8.75 5.68
N PRO A 74 -0.24 -8.54 4.37
CA PRO A 74 -1.43 -7.88 3.86
C PRO A 74 -2.68 -8.78 3.94
N GLY A 75 -3.86 -8.20 3.70
CA GLY A 75 -5.13 -8.93 3.64
C GLY A 75 -5.58 -9.46 4.99
N ASP A 76 -5.54 -10.78 5.17
CA ASP A 76 -5.99 -11.44 6.40
C ASP A 76 -4.99 -11.37 7.57
N GLY A 77 -3.83 -10.73 7.37
CA GLY A 77 -2.80 -10.56 8.40
C GLY A 77 -1.99 -11.82 8.72
N LYS A 78 -2.25 -12.95 8.05
CA LYS A 78 -1.57 -14.22 8.33
C LYS A 78 -0.28 -14.38 7.51
N PRO A 79 0.70 -15.18 8.02
CA PRO A 79 1.93 -15.47 7.29
C PRO A 79 1.69 -15.97 5.86
N LYS A 80 2.37 -15.34 4.90
CA LYS A 80 2.35 -15.64 3.46
C LYS A 80 3.64 -15.14 2.80
N ALA A 81 3.87 -15.47 1.54
CA ALA A 81 5.12 -15.11 0.84
C ALA A 81 5.33 -13.59 0.75
N VAL A 82 4.28 -12.84 0.42
CA VAL A 82 4.31 -11.38 0.34
C VAL A 82 4.10 -10.76 1.73
N SER A 83 5.05 -9.95 2.18
CA SER A 83 4.99 -9.19 3.43
C SER A 83 5.34 -7.72 3.19
N PHE A 84 5.00 -6.84 4.13
CA PHE A 84 5.37 -5.42 4.03
C PHE A 84 6.90 -5.26 4.12
N PRO A 85 7.55 -4.63 3.13
CA PRO A 85 9.00 -4.53 3.09
C PRO A 85 9.56 -3.53 4.12
N ASP A 86 10.89 -3.44 4.22
CA ASP A 86 11.54 -2.35 4.95
C ASP A 86 11.49 -1.07 4.11
N PRO A 87 10.84 0.02 4.59
CA PRO A 87 10.76 1.27 3.83
C PRO A 87 12.13 1.91 3.59
N GLU A 88 13.15 1.69 4.44
CA GLU A 88 14.49 2.22 4.19
C GLU A 88 15.15 1.56 2.96
N ALA A 89 14.84 0.29 2.71
CA ALA A 89 15.41 -0.47 1.61
C ALA A 89 14.72 -0.19 0.27
N VAL A 90 13.40 0.04 0.27
CA VAL A 90 12.61 0.07 -0.98
C VAL A 90 12.01 1.41 -1.34
N ALA A 91 11.85 2.34 -0.40
CA ALA A 91 11.08 3.55 -0.68
C ALA A 91 11.78 4.45 -1.71
N ILE A 92 11.01 4.89 -2.71
CA ILE A 92 11.48 5.83 -3.72
C ILE A 92 11.20 7.24 -3.24
N ARG A 93 12.24 8.02 -2.99
CA ARG A 93 12.12 9.41 -2.56
C ARG A 93 11.82 10.32 -3.76
N GLY A 94 10.70 11.03 -3.69
CA GLY A 94 10.33 12.09 -4.63
C GLY A 94 10.04 13.41 -3.92
N GLU A 95 9.61 14.41 -4.69
CA GLU A 95 9.28 15.75 -4.17
C GLU A 95 8.13 15.74 -3.17
N ARG A 96 7.16 14.83 -3.35
CA ARG A 96 5.93 14.73 -2.55
C ARG A 96 6.06 13.80 -1.34
N GLY A 97 7.24 13.23 -1.12
CA GLY A 97 7.50 12.24 -0.07
C GLY A 97 8.12 10.96 -0.60
N ALA A 98 8.25 9.98 0.29
CA ALA A 98 8.74 8.66 -0.05
C ALA A 98 7.56 7.74 -0.39
N LEU A 99 7.60 7.09 -1.57
CA LEU A 99 6.54 6.20 -2.05
C LEU A 99 7.01 4.75 -2.03
N LEU A 100 6.09 3.83 -1.74
CA LEU A 100 6.34 2.42 -1.97
C LEU A 100 6.39 2.15 -3.48
N PRO A 101 7.41 1.48 -4.02
CA PRO A 101 7.50 1.18 -5.45
C PRO A 101 6.26 0.50 -6.01
N ALA A 102 5.92 0.79 -7.27
CA ALA A 102 4.75 0.24 -7.94
C ALA A 102 4.71 -1.30 -7.91
N HIS A 103 5.85 -1.99 -8.14
CA HIS A 103 5.91 -3.46 -8.08
C HIS A 103 5.49 -3.99 -6.71
N ALA A 104 6.07 -3.45 -5.62
CA ALA A 104 5.76 -3.84 -4.25
C ALA A 104 4.31 -3.50 -3.87
N LEU A 105 3.79 -2.36 -4.33
CA LEU A 105 2.39 -1.98 -4.13
C LEU A 105 1.42 -2.97 -4.79
N ILE A 106 1.73 -3.43 -6.01
CA ILE A 106 0.93 -4.42 -6.74
C ILE A 106 0.93 -5.75 -6.01
N GLU A 107 2.09 -6.25 -5.57
CA GLU A 107 2.18 -7.51 -4.81
C GLU A 107 1.35 -7.46 -3.53
N LEU A 108 1.46 -6.39 -2.76
CA LEU A 108 0.70 -6.22 -1.52
C LEU A 108 -0.81 -6.20 -1.78
N LYS A 109 -1.25 -5.52 -2.85
CA LYS A 109 -2.67 -5.48 -3.22
C LYS A 109 -3.20 -6.82 -3.70
N LEU A 110 -2.44 -7.55 -4.52
CA LEU A 110 -2.79 -8.89 -4.95
C LEU A 110 -2.91 -9.83 -3.75
N ALA A 111 -1.87 -9.90 -2.91
CA ALA A 111 -1.86 -10.74 -1.71
C ALA A 111 -3.00 -10.37 -0.74
N SER A 112 -3.30 -9.07 -0.61
CA SER A 112 -4.44 -8.57 0.18
C SER A 112 -5.78 -9.08 -0.36
N GLY A 113 -6.05 -8.81 -1.64
CA GLY A 113 -7.33 -9.13 -2.27
C GLY A 113 -7.56 -10.63 -2.46
N MET A 114 -6.51 -11.44 -2.57
CA MET A 114 -6.59 -12.90 -2.67
C MET A 114 -6.93 -13.58 -1.34
N THR A 115 -6.58 -12.96 -0.20
CA THR A 115 -6.69 -13.61 1.12
C THR A 115 -7.77 -13.03 2.02
N ALA A 116 -8.30 -11.84 1.69
CA ALA A 116 -9.36 -11.20 2.47
C ALA A 116 -10.58 -10.84 1.59
N ASN A 117 -11.70 -11.53 1.80
CA ASN A 117 -12.95 -11.32 1.04
C ASN A 117 -13.48 -9.87 1.11
N HIS A 118 -13.22 -9.14 2.19
CA HIS A 118 -13.62 -7.73 2.33
C HIS A 118 -12.64 -6.76 1.64
N ARG A 119 -11.56 -7.27 1.03
CA ARG A 119 -10.51 -6.51 0.34
C ARG A 119 -10.50 -6.74 -1.18
N LEU A 120 -11.57 -7.26 -1.77
CA LEU A 120 -11.68 -7.45 -3.23
C LEU A 120 -11.40 -6.18 -4.05
N LYS A 121 -11.65 -5.00 -3.46
CA LYS A 121 -11.29 -3.70 -4.04
C LYS A 121 -9.79 -3.58 -4.36
N ASP A 122 -8.91 -4.25 -3.63
CA ASP A 122 -7.47 -4.25 -3.95
C ASP A 122 -7.17 -4.96 -5.27
N LEU A 123 -7.95 -5.98 -5.65
CA LEU A 123 -7.82 -6.63 -6.98
C LEU A 123 -8.32 -5.70 -8.07
N ALA A 124 -9.45 -5.02 -7.84
CA ALA A 124 -9.94 -3.99 -8.76
C ALA A 124 -8.93 -2.86 -8.93
N ASP A 125 -8.28 -2.41 -7.84
CA ASP A 125 -7.24 -1.38 -7.92
C ASP A 125 -6.06 -1.80 -8.79
N VAL A 126 -5.63 -3.07 -8.72
CA VAL A 126 -4.57 -3.59 -9.59
C VAL A 126 -5.03 -3.62 -11.04
N GLN A 127 -6.25 -4.09 -11.31
CA GLN A 127 -6.82 -4.11 -12.65
C GLN A 127 -6.92 -2.71 -13.26
N GLU A 128 -7.38 -1.73 -12.50
CA GLU A 128 -7.46 -0.33 -12.94
C GLU A 128 -6.08 0.29 -13.13
N LEU A 129 -5.11 -0.02 -12.26
CA LEU A 129 -3.72 0.41 -12.47
C LEU A 129 -3.14 -0.18 -13.76
N ILE A 130 -3.42 -1.44 -14.09
CA ILE A 130 -3.00 -2.06 -15.35
C ILE A 130 -3.52 -1.25 -16.54
N LYS A 131 -4.81 -0.88 -16.55
CA LYS A 131 -5.43 -0.09 -17.62
C LYS A 131 -4.84 1.31 -17.71
N HIS A 132 -4.83 2.05 -16.60
CA HIS A 132 -4.50 3.46 -16.59
C HIS A 132 -3.00 3.74 -16.74
N ALA A 133 -2.15 2.87 -16.21
CA ALA A 133 -0.69 2.99 -16.33
C ALA A 133 -0.11 2.15 -17.48
N SER A 134 -0.96 1.49 -18.29
CA SER A 134 -0.55 0.61 -19.39
C SER A 134 0.51 -0.41 -18.95
N LEU A 135 0.30 -1.05 -17.80
CA LEU A 135 1.29 -1.96 -17.24
C LEU A 135 1.48 -3.18 -18.16
N PRO A 136 2.73 -3.60 -18.44
CA PRO A 136 2.99 -4.73 -19.32
C PRO A 136 2.67 -6.05 -18.62
N ARG A 137 2.15 -7.02 -19.39
CA ARG A 137 1.88 -8.37 -18.88
C ARG A 137 3.13 -9.02 -18.26
N THR A 138 4.31 -8.73 -18.82
CA THR A 138 5.60 -9.26 -18.38
C THR A 138 5.99 -8.83 -16.97
N LEU A 139 5.39 -7.77 -16.42
CA LEU A 139 5.59 -7.37 -15.02
C LEU A 139 5.27 -8.53 -14.05
N GLY A 140 4.30 -9.39 -14.39
CA GLY A 140 3.96 -10.56 -13.59
C GLY A 140 5.12 -11.55 -13.39
N GLU A 141 6.11 -11.55 -14.28
CA GLU A 141 7.31 -12.39 -14.18
C GLU A 141 8.24 -11.93 -13.05
N GLU A 142 8.20 -10.64 -12.72
CA GLU A 142 8.99 -10.02 -11.64
C GLU A 142 8.29 -10.10 -10.28
N LEU A 143 6.98 -10.38 -10.25
CA LEU A 143 6.23 -10.53 -9.00
C LEU A 143 6.49 -11.89 -8.34
N ASP A 144 6.27 -11.92 -7.03
CA ASP A 144 6.32 -13.13 -6.20
C ASP A 144 5.44 -14.23 -6.81
N PRO A 145 5.94 -15.48 -6.89
CA PRO A 145 5.20 -16.58 -7.50
C PRO A 145 3.79 -16.79 -6.94
N SER A 146 3.55 -16.45 -5.67
CA SER A 146 2.25 -16.64 -5.01
C SER A 146 1.14 -15.72 -5.53
N VAL A 147 1.48 -14.60 -6.17
CA VAL A 147 0.50 -13.62 -6.70
C VAL A 147 0.50 -13.51 -8.23
N ARG A 148 1.50 -14.12 -8.88
CA ARG A 148 1.73 -14.02 -10.34
C ARG A 148 0.54 -14.44 -11.18
N GLU A 149 -0.03 -15.61 -10.90
CA GLU A 149 -1.18 -16.12 -11.66
C GLU A 149 -2.34 -15.13 -11.60
N ARG A 150 -2.61 -14.59 -10.41
CA ARG A 150 -3.67 -13.59 -10.23
C ARG A 150 -3.40 -12.30 -10.99
N TYR A 151 -2.14 -11.85 -11.07
CA TYR A 151 -1.78 -10.70 -11.91
C TYR A 151 -2.10 -10.95 -13.38
N PHE A 152 -1.74 -12.11 -13.93
CA PHE A 152 -2.02 -12.46 -15.32
C PHE A 152 -3.53 -12.50 -15.61
N GLU A 153 -4.32 -13.09 -14.73
CA GLU A 153 -5.79 -13.10 -14.86
C GLU A 153 -6.37 -11.68 -14.91
N LEU A 154 -5.93 -10.80 -14.02
CA LEU A 154 -6.38 -9.41 -13.99
C LEU A 154 -5.90 -8.63 -15.21
N TRP A 155 -4.68 -8.91 -15.69
CA TRP A 155 -4.15 -8.29 -16.89
C TRP A 155 -4.94 -8.70 -18.13
N ASP A 156 -5.22 -9.99 -18.32
CA ASP A 156 -6.00 -10.52 -19.44
C ASP A 156 -7.43 -9.95 -19.39
N ALA A 157 -8.05 -9.88 -18.21
CA ALA A 157 -9.36 -9.25 -18.02
C ALA A 157 -9.35 -7.73 -18.28
N ALA A 158 -8.26 -7.03 -17.98
CA ALA A 158 -8.12 -5.60 -18.26
C ALA A 158 -8.04 -5.26 -19.75
N GLN A 159 -7.74 -6.23 -20.62
CA GLN A 159 -7.71 -6.02 -22.08
C GLN A 159 -9.09 -6.13 -22.73
N ILE A 160 -10.09 -6.64 -22.01
CA ILE A 160 -11.46 -6.75 -22.52
C ILE A 160 -12.05 -5.35 -22.58
N THR A 161 -12.45 -4.93 -23.77
CA THR A 161 -13.22 -3.69 -23.95
C THR A 161 -14.69 -4.02 -23.74
N ASP A 162 -15.34 -3.35 -22.79
CA ASP A 162 -16.79 -3.47 -22.67
C ASP A 162 -17.43 -2.85 -23.92
N PRO A 163 -18.39 -3.54 -24.56
CA PRO A 163 -19.15 -2.95 -25.64
C PRO A 163 -19.94 -1.74 -25.11
N GLU A 164 -19.90 -0.62 -25.85
CA GLU A 164 -20.67 0.60 -25.57
C GLU A 164 -22.19 0.38 -25.57
#